data_AF-A0A511AEN5-F1
#
_entry.id   AF-A0A511AEN5-F1
#
_cell.length_a   1.000
_cell.length_b   1.000
_cell.length_c   1.000
_cell.angle_alpha   90.00
_cell.angle_beta   90.00
_cell.angle_gamma   90.00
#
_symmetry.space_group_name_H-M   'P 1'
#
loop_
_entity.id
_entity.type
_entity.pdbx_description
1 polymer ?
#
loop_
_entity_poly.entity_id
_entity_poly.type
_entity_poly.pdbx_seq_one_letter_code
_entity_poly.pdbx_strand_id
1 'polypeptide(L)'
;MLAGCLIGVIVILSVAAGGASSPDKDGRYRLFAMDSGAAEIRILIYGWYYSLPSLIALALFAGTALLALSVIARPPLAADTPHDTAVRQERSRNVMGLLIGGLLLHLGAVLSFLGYTGTSSVGVFQGEDIIPIIAPFSAFGPLLWILGGAASALGFACWFEIVLSNVRRPVRRQVSAV
;
A
#
# COMPACT_ATOMS: atom_id res chain seq x y z
N MET A 1 6.58 -1.09 -15.27
CA MET A 1 5.30 -0.38 -15.51
C MET A 1 4.35 -0.51 -14.32
N LEU A 2 3.90 -1.73 -13.95
CA LEU A 2 2.94 -1.94 -12.85
C LEU A 2 3.32 -1.29 -11.51
N ALA A 3 4.55 -1.52 -11.02
CA ALA A 3 5.01 -0.94 -9.75
C ALA A 3 4.96 0.60 -9.75
N GLY A 4 5.32 1.24 -10.86
CA GLY A 4 5.22 2.69 -11.02
C GLY A 4 3.77 3.19 -10.99
N CYS A 5 2.85 2.47 -11.63
CA CYS A 5 1.41 2.79 -11.57
C CYS A 5 0.87 2.66 -10.14
N LEU A 6 1.22 1.59 -9.41
CA LEU A 6 0.81 1.41 -8.02
C LEU A 6 1.32 2.55 -7.13
N ILE A 7 2.60 2.90 -7.25
CA ILE A 7 3.19 4.05 -6.53
C ILE A 7 2.44 5.34 -6.87
N GLY A 8 2.19 5.61 -8.16
CA GLY A 8 1.45 6.79 -8.60
C GLY A 8 0.06 6.88 -7.97
N VAL A 9 -0.71 5.77 -7.97
CA VAL A 9 -2.03 5.71 -7.33
C VAL A 9 -1.94 5.97 -5.83
N ILE A 10 -1.00 5.33 -5.14
CA ILE A 10 -0.79 5.52 -3.69
C ILE A 10 -0.47 6.99 -3.39
N VAL A 11 0.41 7.61 -4.16
CA VAL A 11 0.79 9.02 -4.00
C VAL A 11 -0.42 9.93 -4.21
N ILE A 12 -1.18 9.72 -5.28
CA ILE A 12 -2.38 10.52 -5.56
C ILE A 12 -3.39 10.43 -4.41
N LEU A 13 -3.70 9.22 -3.95
CA LEU A 13 -4.63 9.02 -2.83
C LEU A 13 -4.10 9.64 -1.53
N SER A 14 -2.80 9.49 -1.25
CA SER A 14 -2.15 10.05 -0.06
C SER A 14 -2.18 11.58 -0.03
N VAL A 15 -1.93 12.22 -1.18
CA VAL A 15 -1.96 13.68 -1.31
C VAL A 15 -3.40 14.19 -1.26
N ALA A 16 -4.35 13.51 -1.91
CA ALA A 16 -5.76 13.88 -1.87
C ALA A 16 -6.33 13.79 -0.44
N ALA A 17 -6.08 12.67 0.25
CA ALA A 17 -6.50 12.48 1.64
C ALA A 17 -5.78 13.43 2.60
N GLY A 18 -4.50 13.70 2.37
CA GLY A 18 -3.73 14.72 3.09
C GLY A 18 -4.32 16.12 2.93
N GLY A 19 -4.61 16.53 1.69
CA GLY A 19 -5.23 17.82 1.39
C GLY A 19 -6.64 17.99 1.99
N ALA A 20 -7.40 16.90 2.08
CA ALA A 20 -8.71 16.88 2.73
C ALA A 20 -8.65 16.84 4.26
N SER A 21 -7.48 16.58 4.85
CA SER A 21 -7.33 16.41 6.29
C SER A 21 -7.24 17.73 7.04
N SER A 22 -7.75 17.71 8.26
CA SER A 22 -7.79 18.81 9.22
C SER A 22 -7.06 18.40 10.52
N PRO A 23 -6.49 19.37 11.24
CA PRO A 23 -5.76 19.10 12.48
C PRO A 23 -6.73 18.69 13.60
N ASP A 24 -6.25 17.80 14.47
CA ASP A 24 -6.84 17.57 15.79
C ASP A 24 -6.34 18.60 16.81
N LYS A 25 -6.75 18.44 18.07
CA LYS A 25 -6.33 19.31 19.19
C LYS A 25 -4.81 19.37 19.42
N ASP A 26 -4.07 18.37 18.94
CA ASP A 26 -2.61 18.29 19.05
C ASP A 26 -1.91 18.77 17.76
N GLY A 27 -2.67 19.32 16.80
CA GLY A 27 -2.14 19.77 15.49
C GLY A 27 -1.92 18.64 14.49
N ARG A 28 -2.39 17.41 14.77
CA ARG A 28 -2.17 16.25 13.89
C ARG A 28 -3.25 16.22 12.80
N TYR A 29 -2.82 16.35 11.56
CA TYR A 29 -3.68 16.33 10.37
C TYR A 29 -4.20 14.91 10.07
N ARG A 30 -5.23 14.47 10.81
CA ARG A 30 -5.80 13.11 10.75
C ARG A 30 -7.33 13.07 10.75
N LEU A 31 -7.99 14.22 10.80
CA LEU A 31 -9.44 14.33 10.86
C LEU A 31 -10.00 14.82 9.53
N PHE A 32 -11.15 14.31 9.12
CA PHE A 32 -11.95 14.83 8.03
C PHE A 32 -13.17 15.53 8.62
N ALA A 33 -13.25 16.84 8.43
CA ALA A 33 -14.34 17.66 8.94
C ALA A 33 -15.48 17.71 7.91
N MET A 34 -16.70 17.50 8.38
CA MET A 34 -17.93 17.54 7.59
C MET A 34 -18.90 18.44 8.31
N ASP A 35 -19.39 19.47 7.62
CA ASP A 35 -20.36 20.42 8.16
C ASP A 35 -21.73 20.18 7.51
N SER A 36 -22.77 20.01 8.34
CA SER A 36 -24.16 19.91 7.88
C SER A 36 -24.93 21.23 7.94
N GLY A 37 -24.29 22.31 8.39
CA GLY A 37 -24.93 23.57 8.74
C GLY A 37 -25.60 23.58 10.11
N ALA A 38 -25.83 22.40 10.72
CA ALA A 38 -26.33 22.26 12.09
C ALA A 38 -25.22 21.89 13.08
N ALA A 39 -24.28 21.05 12.66
CA ALA A 39 -23.09 20.71 13.44
C ALA A 39 -21.94 20.27 12.54
N GLU A 40 -20.72 20.47 13.04
CA GLU A 40 -19.51 19.96 12.42
C GLU A 40 -19.11 18.63 13.06
N ILE A 41 -18.90 17.61 12.24
CA ILE A 41 -18.44 16.30 12.67
C ILE A 41 -17.06 16.02 12.10
N ARG A 42 -16.21 15.40 12.93
CA ARG A 42 -14.85 15.04 12.58
C ARG A 42 -14.68 13.54 12.71
N ILE A 43 -14.29 12.90 11.62
CA ILE A 43 -14.00 11.46 11.57
C ILE A 43 -12.54 11.24 11.17
N LEU A 44 -11.99 10.06 11.47
CA LEU A 44 -10.62 9.74 11.07
C LEU A 44 -10.53 9.57 9.55
N ILE A 45 -9.44 10.09 8.98
CA ILE A 45 -9.07 9.90 7.58
C ILE A 45 -7.57 9.60 7.48
N TYR A 46 -7.16 9.03 6.35
CA TYR A 46 -5.76 8.83 5.97
C TYR A 46 -5.05 10.16 5.59
N GLY A 47 -5.10 11.14 6.51
CA GLY A 47 -4.53 12.48 6.36
C GLY A 47 -3.01 12.53 6.49
N TRP A 48 -2.42 13.73 6.48
CA TRP A 48 -0.96 13.93 6.50
C TRP A 48 -0.25 13.24 7.67
N TYR A 49 -0.91 13.13 8.82
CA TYR A 49 -0.35 12.43 9.98
C TYR A 49 0.00 10.96 9.67
N TYR A 50 -0.78 10.29 8.82
CA TYR A 50 -0.56 8.91 8.42
C TYR A 50 0.13 8.80 7.05
N SER A 51 -0.24 9.66 6.11
CA SER A 51 0.25 9.56 4.73
C SER A 51 1.71 9.97 4.60
N LEU A 52 2.18 11.00 5.32
CA LEU A 52 3.57 11.46 5.19
C LEU A 52 4.60 10.41 5.66
N PRO A 53 4.49 9.81 6.87
CA PRO A 53 5.39 8.72 7.26
C PRO A 53 5.31 7.51 6.33
N SER A 54 4.11 7.21 5.82
CA SER A 54 3.90 6.10 4.88
C SER A 54 4.59 6.36 3.53
N LEU A 55 4.54 7.59 3.01
CA LEU A 55 5.22 7.97 1.77
C LEU A 55 6.74 7.92 1.91
N ILE A 56 7.28 8.29 3.08
CA ILE A 56 8.70 8.12 3.40
C ILE A 56 9.07 6.63 3.39
N ALA A 57 8.29 5.79 4.09
CA ALA A 57 8.51 4.35 4.11
C ALA A 57 8.41 3.72 2.72
N LEU A 58 7.45 4.17 1.90
CA LEU A 58 7.27 3.76 0.51
C LEU A 58 8.49 4.10 -0.35
N ALA A 59 9.01 5.33 -0.23
CA ALA A 59 10.20 5.78 -0.96
C ALA A 59 11.44 4.95 -0.56
N LEU A 60 11.62 4.68 0.73
CA LEU A 60 12.69 3.82 1.22
C LEU A 60 12.52 2.38 0.71
N PHE A 61 11.32 1.84 0.72
CA PHE A 61 11.04 0.48 0.24
C PHE A 61 11.28 0.33 -1.27
N ALA A 62 10.87 1.32 -2.07
CA ALA A 62 11.20 1.35 -3.50
C ALA A 62 12.71 1.51 -3.73
N GLY A 63 13.36 2.37 -2.94
CA GLY A 63 14.80 2.58 -2.98
C GLY A 63 15.60 1.31 -2.67
N THR A 64 15.23 0.56 -1.64
CA THR A 64 15.89 -0.71 -1.30
C THR A 64 15.70 -1.78 -2.38
N ALA A 65 14.52 -1.84 -3.01
CA ALA A 65 14.29 -2.73 -4.15
C ALA A 65 15.19 -2.37 -5.35
N LEU A 66 15.32 -1.08 -5.69
CA LEU A 66 16.21 -0.61 -6.75
C LEU A 66 17.68 -0.90 -6.43
N LEU A 67 18.10 -0.69 -5.18
CA LEU A 67 19.44 -1.04 -4.73
C LEU A 67 19.69 -2.55 -4.87
N ALA A 68 18.77 -3.40 -4.42
CA ALA A 68 18.88 -4.85 -4.56
C ALA A 68 19.00 -5.28 -6.03
N LEU A 69 18.18 -4.72 -6.93
CA LEU A 69 18.27 -4.98 -8.37
C LEU A 69 19.62 -4.52 -8.95
N SER A 70 20.12 -3.36 -8.51
CA SER A 70 21.42 -2.85 -8.96
C SER A 70 22.57 -3.77 -8.53
N VAL A 71 22.51 -4.32 -7.31
CA VAL A 71 23.49 -5.27 -6.79
C VAL A 71 23.44 -6.59 -7.57
N ILE A 72 22.25 -7.06 -7.96
CA ILE A 72 22.09 -8.26 -8.80
C ILE A 72 22.66 -8.04 -10.22
N ALA A 73 22.49 -6.84 -10.78
CA ALA A 73 22.89 -6.55 -12.15
C ALA A 73 24.39 -6.21 -12.31
N ARG A 74 25.04 -5.64 -11.28
CA ARG A 74 26.40 -5.09 -11.37
C ARG A 74 27.53 -6.09 -11.70
N PRO A 75 27.61 -7.29 -11.09
CA PRO A 75 28.74 -8.18 -11.31
C PRO A 75 28.82 -8.67 -12.77
N PRO A 76 30.03 -8.86 -13.35
CA PRO A 76 30.18 -9.45 -14.67
C PRO A 76 29.58 -10.86 -14.72
N LEU A 77 29.21 -11.32 -15.91
CA LEU A 77 28.65 -12.66 -16.11
C LEU A 77 29.70 -13.72 -15.78
N ALA A 78 29.28 -14.78 -15.07
CA ALA A 78 30.14 -15.92 -14.80
C ALA A 78 30.43 -16.74 -16.07
N ALA A 79 31.45 -17.60 -16.01
CA ALA A 79 31.83 -18.49 -17.10
C ALA A 79 30.67 -19.39 -17.55
N ASP A 80 29.86 -19.88 -16.62
CA ASP A 80 28.56 -20.49 -16.91
C ASP A 80 27.47 -19.40 -17.01
N THR A 81 27.48 -18.71 -18.15
CA THR A 81 26.55 -17.60 -18.43
C THR A 81 25.07 -18.02 -18.39
N PRO A 82 24.65 -19.16 -18.97
CA PRO A 82 23.25 -19.61 -18.87
C PRO A 82 22.79 -19.84 -17.42
N HIS A 83 23.62 -20.42 -16.56
CA HIS A 83 23.27 -20.63 -15.16
C HIS A 83 23.20 -19.30 -14.38
N ASP A 84 24.20 -18.41 -14.55
CA ASP A 84 24.23 -17.11 -13.85
C ASP A 84 23.02 -16.24 -14.22
N THR A 85 22.69 -16.15 -15.51
CA THR A 85 21.52 -15.41 -15.98
C THR A 85 20.20 -15.94 -15.40
N ALA A 86 20.03 -17.26 -15.32
CA ALA A 86 18.85 -17.87 -14.70
C ALA A 86 18.72 -17.50 -13.20
N VAL A 87 19.82 -17.55 -12.45
CA VAL A 87 19.85 -17.17 -11.02
C VAL A 87 19.54 -15.68 -10.84
N ARG A 88 20.09 -14.80 -11.67
CA ARG A 88 19.84 -13.36 -11.61
C ARG A 88 18.40 -12.99 -11.96
N GLN A 89 17.83 -13.62 -12.99
CA GLN A 89 16.43 -13.42 -13.36
C GLN A 89 15.49 -13.79 -12.23
N GLU A 90 15.75 -14.92 -11.57
CA GLU A 90 14.93 -15.35 -10.45
C GLU A 90 15.04 -14.42 -9.23
N ARG A 91 16.26 -14.03 -8.83
CA ARG A 91 16.45 -13.07 -7.73
C ARG A 91 15.75 -11.75 -8.04
N SER A 92 15.87 -11.26 -9.27
CA SER A 92 15.20 -10.03 -9.72
C SER A 92 13.68 -10.17 -9.67
N ARG A 93 13.13 -11.32 -10.09
CA ARG A 93 11.70 -11.63 -9.99
C ARG A 93 11.22 -11.64 -8.54
N ASN A 94 11.99 -12.23 -7.62
CA ASN A 94 11.65 -12.24 -6.19
C ASN A 94 11.65 -10.83 -5.60
N VAL A 95 12.65 -9.99 -5.92
CA VAL A 95 12.70 -8.58 -5.48
C VAL A 95 11.49 -7.81 -6.02
N MET A 96 11.17 -7.96 -7.31
CA MET A 96 10.01 -7.29 -7.91
C MET A 96 8.69 -7.79 -7.33
N GLY A 97 8.57 -9.09 -7.05
CA GLY A 97 7.38 -9.66 -6.42
C GLY A 97 7.19 -9.17 -4.97
N LEU A 98 8.27 -9.04 -4.20
CA LEU A 98 8.23 -8.44 -2.86
C LEU A 98 7.77 -6.98 -2.94
N LEU A 99 8.34 -6.19 -3.86
CA LEU A 99 7.97 -4.80 -4.08
C LEU A 99 6.49 -4.68 -4.45
N ILE A 100 6.04 -5.38 -5.50
CA ILE A 100 4.64 -5.33 -5.97
C ILE A 100 3.69 -5.79 -4.86
N GLY A 101 4.01 -6.88 -4.16
CA GLY A 101 3.20 -7.37 -3.05
C GLY A 101 3.06 -6.35 -1.92
N GLY A 102 4.17 -5.71 -1.51
CA GLY A 102 4.16 -4.66 -0.50
C GLY A 102 3.38 -3.41 -0.93
N LEU A 103 3.50 -3.00 -2.20
CA LEU A 103 2.73 -1.91 -2.78
C LEU A 103 1.22 -2.21 -2.77
N LEU A 104 0.82 -3.43 -3.12
CA LEU A 104 -0.58 -3.87 -3.10
C LEU A 104 -1.14 -3.92 -1.67
N LEU A 105 -0.38 -4.41 -0.70
CA LEU A 105 -0.76 -4.40 0.71
C LEU A 105 -0.96 -2.98 1.23
N HIS A 106 -0.04 -2.06 0.89
CA HIS A 106 -0.15 -0.68 1.30
C HIS A 106 -1.35 0.02 0.64
N LEU A 107 -1.53 -0.16 -0.67
CA LEU A 107 -2.71 0.34 -1.39
C LEU A 107 -4.00 -0.21 -0.77
N GLY A 108 -4.01 -1.50 -0.41
CA GLY A 108 -5.11 -2.14 0.29
C GLY A 108 -5.47 -1.43 1.59
N ALA A 109 -4.46 -1.15 2.43
CA ALA A 109 -4.65 -0.42 3.68
C ALA A 109 -5.19 1.01 3.48
N VAL A 110 -4.67 1.75 2.48
CA VAL A 110 -5.14 3.10 2.14
C VAL A 110 -6.60 3.08 1.71
N LEU A 111 -6.96 2.16 0.80
CA LEU A 111 -8.33 2.02 0.30
C LEU A 111 -9.29 1.60 1.41
N SER A 112 -8.91 0.66 2.28
CA SER A 112 -9.73 0.26 3.43
C SER A 112 -9.94 1.39 4.43
N PHE A 113 -8.91 2.22 4.69
CA PHE A 113 -9.07 3.40 5.55
C PHE A 113 -10.02 4.42 4.92
N LEU A 114 -9.85 4.74 3.64
CA LEU A 114 -10.79 5.63 2.94
C LEU A 114 -12.20 5.03 2.88
N GLY A 115 -12.32 3.71 2.68
CA GLY A 115 -13.59 2.99 2.75
C GLY A 115 -14.25 3.17 4.11
N TYR A 116 -13.51 2.97 5.20
CA TYR A 116 -13.96 3.22 6.57
C TYR A 116 -14.46 4.66 6.76
N THR A 117 -13.68 5.66 6.33
CA THR A 117 -14.09 7.08 6.40
C THR A 117 -15.36 7.32 5.58
N GLY A 118 -15.45 6.77 4.37
CA GLY A 118 -16.59 6.97 3.47
C GLY A 118 -17.88 6.30 3.96
N THR A 119 -17.77 5.15 4.62
CA THR A 119 -18.93 4.44 5.21
C THR A 119 -19.31 4.94 6.60
N SER A 120 -18.49 5.80 7.21
CA SER A 120 -18.80 6.38 8.52
C SER A 120 -19.93 7.40 8.35
N SER A 121 -21.03 7.18 9.06
CA SER A 121 -22.14 8.12 9.16
C SER A 121 -22.36 8.46 10.63
N VAL A 122 -22.65 9.73 10.90
CA VAL A 122 -23.03 10.18 12.24
C VAL A 122 -24.29 11.00 12.12
N GLY A 123 -25.29 10.68 12.95
CA GLY A 123 -26.54 11.42 13.03
C GLY A 123 -26.41 12.60 13.99
N VAL A 124 -26.91 13.77 13.57
CA VAL A 124 -27.08 14.93 14.45
C VAL A 124 -28.57 15.12 14.70
N PHE A 125 -28.93 15.33 15.96
CA PHE A 125 -30.30 15.65 16.35
C PHE A 125 -30.62 17.10 15.98
N GLN A 126 -31.69 17.31 15.22
CA GLN A 126 -32.26 18.63 14.95
C GLN A 126 -33.75 18.60 15.32
N GLY A 127 -34.06 18.98 16.56
CA GLY A 127 -35.40 18.78 17.13
C GLY A 127 -35.65 17.29 17.39
N GLU A 128 -36.71 16.74 16.80
CA GLU A 128 -37.04 15.30 16.87
C GLU A 128 -36.40 14.49 15.72
N ASP A 129 -35.83 15.15 14.71
CA ASP A 129 -35.25 14.51 13.53
C ASP A 129 -33.75 14.19 13.72
N ILE A 130 -33.28 13.10 13.10
CA ILE A 130 -31.86 12.75 13.00
C ILE A 130 -31.40 12.99 11.57
N ILE A 131 -30.52 13.96 11.37
CA ILE A 131 -29.93 14.26 10.07
C ILE A 131 -28.60 13.52 9.94
N PRO A 132 -28.44 12.60 8.97
CA PRO A 132 -27.18 11.91 8.77
C PRO A 132 -26.15 12.84 8.11
N ILE A 133 -24.98 12.95 8.74
CA ILE A 133 -23.79 13.54 8.12
C ILE A 133 -22.97 12.41 7.54
N ILE A 134 -22.81 12.44 6.22
CA ILE A 134 -22.08 11.43 5.43
C ILE A 134 -20.96 12.10 4.64
N ALA A 135 -19.90 11.34 4.38
CA ALA A 135 -18.82 11.82 3.54
C ALA A 135 -19.32 12.08 2.10
N PRO A 136 -18.80 13.12 1.41
CA PRO A 136 -19.16 13.40 0.00
C PRO A 136 -18.86 12.24 -0.96
N PHE A 137 -17.94 11.36 -0.58
CA PHE A 137 -17.54 10.18 -1.34
C PHE A 137 -18.13 8.87 -0.76
N SER A 138 -19.13 8.96 0.11
CA SER A 138 -19.75 7.80 0.79
C SER A 138 -20.28 6.73 -0.17
N ALA A 139 -20.79 7.13 -1.34
CA ALA A 139 -21.21 6.22 -2.40
C ALA A 139 -20.08 5.27 -2.87
N PHE A 140 -18.82 5.67 -2.74
CA PHE A 140 -17.67 4.84 -3.08
C PHE A 140 -17.16 3.98 -1.91
N GLY A 141 -17.63 4.21 -0.68
CA GLY A 141 -17.14 3.53 0.53
C GLY A 141 -17.11 2.00 0.42
N PRO A 142 -18.21 1.33 0.04
CA PRO A 142 -18.24 -0.12 -0.14
C PRO A 142 -17.28 -0.62 -1.23
N LEU A 143 -17.17 0.12 -2.34
CA LEU A 143 -16.23 -0.20 -3.42
C LEU A 143 -14.78 -0.12 -2.93
N LEU A 144 -14.43 0.91 -2.17
CA LEU A 144 -13.10 1.08 -1.59
C LEU A 144 -12.73 -0.06 -0.64
N TRP A 145 -13.70 -0.56 0.15
CA TRP A 145 -13.51 -1.76 0.97
C TRP A 145 -13.20 -3.01 0.13
N ILE A 146 -13.98 -3.26 -0.93
CA ILE A 146 -13.81 -4.41 -1.81
C ILE A 146 -12.44 -4.34 -2.51
N LEU A 147 -12.10 -3.19 -3.09
CA LEU A 147 -10.82 -2.98 -3.75
C LEU A 147 -9.66 -3.08 -2.76
N GLY A 148 -9.82 -2.56 -1.54
CA GLY A 148 -8.82 -2.66 -0.48
C GLY A 148 -8.55 -4.10 -0.07
N GLY A 149 -9.62 -4.89 0.11
CA GLY A 149 -9.53 -6.32 0.41
C GLY A 149 -8.89 -7.11 -0.74
N ALA A 150 -9.30 -6.85 -1.99
CA ALA A 150 -8.74 -7.51 -3.17
C ALA A 150 -7.24 -7.19 -3.36
N ALA A 151 -6.85 -5.93 -3.21
CA ALA A 151 -5.45 -5.52 -3.28
C ALA A 151 -4.63 -6.19 -2.16
N SER A 152 -5.15 -6.24 -0.94
CA SER A 152 -4.47 -6.91 0.18
C SER A 152 -4.31 -8.41 -0.08
N ALA A 153 -5.35 -9.09 -0.56
CA ALA A 153 -5.31 -10.51 -0.89
C ALA A 153 -4.27 -10.82 -1.98
N LEU A 154 -4.22 -10.01 -3.04
CA LEU A 154 -3.22 -10.14 -4.11
C LEU A 154 -1.80 -9.87 -3.58
N GLY A 155 -1.64 -8.88 -2.70
CA GLY A 155 -0.35 -8.56 -2.09
C GLY A 155 0.21 -9.73 -1.27
N PHE A 156 -0.64 -10.34 -0.43
CA PHE A 156 -0.28 -11.56 0.30
C PHE A 156 -0.03 -12.74 -0.64
N ALA A 157 -0.82 -12.92 -1.69
CA ALA A 157 -0.61 -13.99 -2.67
C ALA A 157 0.78 -13.90 -3.32
N CYS A 158 1.22 -12.69 -3.73
CA CYS A 158 2.58 -12.48 -4.25
C CYS A 158 3.66 -12.91 -3.24
N TRP A 159 3.51 -12.54 -1.97
CA TRP A 159 4.49 -12.91 -0.94
C TRP A 159 4.49 -14.41 -0.65
N PHE A 160 3.32 -15.04 -0.56
CA PHE A 160 3.24 -16.49 -0.37
C PHE A 160 3.80 -17.28 -1.54
N GLU A 161 3.59 -16.85 -2.78
CA GLU A 161 4.20 -17.48 -3.96
C GLU A 161 5.74 -17.47 -3.86
N ILE A 162 6.33 -16.35 -3.44
CA ILE A 162 7.77 -16.22 -3.24
C ILE A 162 8.25 -17.17 -2.14
N VAL A 163 7.58 -17.21 -0.99
CA VAL A 163 7.97 -18.12 0.10
C VAL A 163 7.87 -19.58 -0.36
N LEU A 164 6.74 -19.97 -0.96
CA LEU A 164 6.51 -21.35 -1.40
C LEU A 164 7.49 -21.79 -2.50
N SER A 165 7.82 -20.89 -3.44
CA SER A 165 8.80 -21.19 -4.50
C SER A 165 10.23 -21.34 -3.99
N ASN A 166 10.59 -20.69 -2.89
CA ASN A 166 11.88 -20.84 -2.24
C ASN A 166 11.95 -22.10 -1.35
N VAL A 167 10.87 -22.44 -0.63
CA VAL A 167 10.81 -23.64 0.23
C VAL A 167 10.84 -24.94 -0.59
N ARG A 168 10.20 -24.97 -1.77
CA ARG A 168 10.13 -26.16 -2.63
C ARG A 168 11.45 -26.52 -3.32
N ARG A 169 12.52 -25.74 -3.13
CA ARG A 169 13.81 -26.00 -3.75
C ARG A 169 14.61 -26.97 -2.87
N PRO A 170 14.88 -28.20 -3.34
CA PRO A 170 15.80 -29.08 -2.63
C PRO A 170 17.15 -28.37 -2.56
N VAL A 171 17.72 -28.30 -1.36
CA VAL A 171 19.12 -27.89 -1.14
C VAL A 171 19.99 -28.88 -1.90
N ARG A 172 20.32 -28.56 -3.15
CA ARG A 172 21.29 -29.33 -3.92
C ARG A 172 22.63 -29.11 -3.22
N ARG A 173 23.00 -30.02 -2.32
CA ARG A 173 24.32 -30.10 -1.69
C ARG A 173 25.36 -29.76 -2.76
N GLN A 174 26.11 -28.68 -2.55
CA GLN A 174 27.42 -28.54 -3.17
C GLN A 174 28.26 -29.69 -2.62
N VAL A 175 28.27 -30.81 -3.35
CA VAL A 175 29.38 -31.76 -3.25
C VAL A 175 30.56 -31.02 -3.86
N SER A 176 31.37 -30.41 -2.99
CA SER A 176 32.72 -30.01 -3.37
C SER A 176 33.44 -31.31 -3.72
N ALA A 177 33.56 -31.58 -5.00
CA ALA A 177 34.58 -32.48 -5.51
C ALA A 177 35.81 -31.61 -5.79
N VAL A 178 36.96 -32.14 -5.35
CA VAL A 178 38.33 -31.62 -5.37
C VAL A 178 38.70 -30.78 -4.15
#